data_AF-G3I945-F1
#
_entry.id   AF-G3I945-F1
#
_cell.length_a   1.000
_cell.length_b   1.000
_cell.length_c   1.000
_cell.angle_alpha   90.00
_cell.angle_beta   90.00
_cell.angle_gamma   90.00
#
_symmetry.space_group_name_H-M   'P 1'
#
loop_
_entity.id
_entity.type
_entity.pdbx_description
1 polymer ?
#
loop_
_entity_poly.entity_id
_entity_poly.type
_entity_poly.pdbx_seq_one_letter_code
_entity_poly.pdbx_strand_id
1 'polypeptide(L)'
;MAKIKAQDLCGKKEELLKQLDDLKVEMSQLRVTKTQKENLRKFYKGKKNKPLDLRPKKTRAMHHWLTKHEEKLKTKKQQRKERLYLLPKYTVKA
;
A
#
# COMPACT_ATOMS: atom_id res chain seq x y z
N MET A 1 24.55 11.49 8.44
CA MET A 1 24.33 11.71 9.89
C MET A 1 25.65 12.19 10.47
N ALA A 2 25.69 13.37 11.09
CA ALA A 2 26.91 13.87 11.70
C ALA A 2 27.31 12.96 12.88
N LYS A 3 28.62 12.72 13.07
CA LYS A 3 29.13 11.97 14.22
C LYS A 3 28.91 12.80 15.49
N ILE A 4 27.92 12.42 16.30
CA ILE A 4 27.70 12.97 17.64
C ILE A 4 28.88 12.54 18.52
N LYS A 5 29.56 13.49 19.17
CA LYS A 5 30.69 13.18 20.06
C LYS A 5 30.18 13.03 21.49
N ALA A 6 30.78 12.15 22.27
CA ALA A 6 30.38 11.89 23.67
C ALA A 6 30.41 13.15 24.55
N GLN A 7 31.32 14.09 24.25
CA GLN A 7 31.39 15.41 24.89
C GLN A 7 30.12 16.25 24.70
N ASP A 8 29.40 16.11 23.59
CA ASP A 8 28.19 16.90 23.28
C ASP A 8 26.96 16.43 24.08
N LEU A 9 27.05 15.24 24.68
CA LEU A 9 26.04 14.60 25.53
C LEU A 9 26.32 14.80 27.02
N CYS A 10 27.55 15.19 27.38
CA CYS A 10 27.94 15.43 28.77
C CYS A 10 27.30 16.73 29.27
N GLY A 11 26.44 16.64 30.29
CA GLY A 11 25.68 17.78 30.86
C GLY A 11 24.20 17.83 30.45
N LYS A 12 23.79 17.18 29.37
CA LYS A 12 22.37 17.12 28.89
C LYS A 12 21.61 15.89 29.38
N LYS A 13 22.07 15.27 30.47
CA LYS A 13 21.56 13.98 30.96
C LYS A 13 20.05 14.01 31.19
N GLU A 14 19.54 15.07 31.81
CA GLU A 14 18.10 15.19 32.12
C GLU A 14 17.25 15.42 30.87
N GLU A 15 17.73 16.22 29.91
CA GLU A 15 17.05 16.45 28.64
C GLU A 15 17.00 15.18 27.80
N LEU A 16 18.09 14.42 27.74
CA LEU A 16 18.16 13.15 27.02
C LEU A 16 17.24 12.09 27.65
N LEU A 17 17.13 12.07 28.98
CA LEU A 17 16.19 11.17 29.68
C LEU A 17 14.73 11.54 29.36
N LYS A 18 14.38 12.84 29.39
CA LYS A 18 13.04 13.30 29.00
C LYS A 18 12.72 12.95 27.54
N GLN A 19 13.64 13.21 26.61
CA GLN A 19 13.49 12.82 25.21
C GLN A 19 13.27 11.31 25.03
N LEU A 20 13.99 10.50 25.80
CA LEU A 20 13.88 9.05 25.74
C LEU A 20 12.52 8.58 26.26
N ASP A 21 12.03 9.18 27.34
CA ASP A 21 10.70 8.87 27.88
C ASP A 21 9.57 9.34 26.96
N ASP A 22 9.69 10.51 26.34
CA ASP A 22 8.76 10.99 25.31
C ASP A 22 8.72 10.03 24.11
N LEU A 23 9.89 9.62 23.61
CA LEU A 23 10.01 8.64 22.51
C LEU A 23 9.42 7.28 22.87
N LYS A 24 9.54 6.82 24.12
CA LYS A 24 8.91 5.57 24.58
C LYS A 24 7.39 5.67 24.61
N VAL A 25 6.85 6.82 25.02
CA VAL A 25 5.41 7.08 25.03
C VAL A 25 4.88 7.11 23.60
N GLU A 26 5.55 7.84 22.70
CA GLU A 26 5.21 7.88 21.27
C GLU A 26 5.23 6.47 20.64
N MET A 27 6.29 5.69 20.91
CA MET A 27 6.41 4.32 20.40
C MET A 27 5.29 3.41 20.92
N SER A 28 4.90 3.56 22.18
CA SER A 28 3.79 2.80 22.78
C SER A 28 2.46 3.15 22.10
N GLN A 29 2.20 4.44 21.89
CA GLN A 29 1.00 4.92 21.20
C GLN A 29 0.95 4.44 19.74
N LEU A 30 2.08 4.50 19.03
CA LEU A 30 2.20 3.96 17.67
C LEU A 30 1.97 2.45 17.60
N ARG A 31 2.40 1.69 18.62
CA ARG A 31 2.14 0.25 18.68
C ARG A 31 0.65 -0.05 18.84
N VAL A 32 -0.04 0.67 19.73
CA VAL A 32 -1.48 0.52 19.96
C VAL A 32 -2.29 0.85 18.70
N THR A 33 -1.97 1.95 18.02
CA THR A 33 -2.68 2.33 16.79
C THR A 33 -2.45 1.33 15.65
N LYS A 34 -1.23 0.77 15.53
CA LYS A 34 -0.93 -0.29 14.54
C LYS A 34 -1.74 -1.56 14.81
N THR A 35 -1.78 -2.05 16.05
CA THR A 35 -2.52 -3.28 16.41
C THR A 35 -4.02 -3.11 16.23
N GLN A 36 -4.58 -1.97 16.65
CA GLN A 36 -5.99 -1.64 16.41
C GLN A 36 -6.34 -1.64 14.92
N LYS A 37 -5.52 -0.98 14.09
CA LYS A 37 -5.73 -0.92 12.64
C LYS A 37 -5.66 -2.30 11.99
N GLU A 38 -4.75 -3.16 12.47
CA GLU A 38 -4.65 -4.54 12.00
C GLU A 38 -5.91 -5.36 12.36
N ASN A 39 -6.41 -5.23 13.58
CA ASN A 39 -7.64 -5.89 14.02
C ASN A 39 -8.85 -5.43 13.19
N LEU A 40 -8.96 -4.14 12.90
CA LEU A 40 -9.98 -3.60 11.99
C LEU A 40 -9.85 -4.17 10.56
N ARG A 41 -8.62 -4.29 10.04
CA ARG A 41 -8.38 -4.92 8.72
C ARG A 41 -8.82 -6.38 8.71
N LYS A 42 -8.60 -7.14 9.79
CA LYS A 42 -9.07 -8.53 9.93
C LYS A 42 -10.59 -8.59 9.95
N PHE A 43 -11.24 -7.75 10.75
CA PHE A 43 -12.71 -7.71 10.86
C PHE A 43 -13.41 -7.31 9.55
N TYR A 44 -12.86 -6.36 8.80
CA TYR A 44 -13.41 -5.92 7.51
C TYR A 44 -12.89 -6.73 6.31
N LYS A 45 -12.12 -7.79 6.53
CA LYS A 45 -11.66 -8.66 5.44
C LYS A 45 -12.89 -9.34 4.79
N GLY A 46 -12.93 -9.37 3.46
CA GLY A 46 -14.04 -9.96 2.70
C GLY A 46 -15.34 -9.15 2.66
N LYS A 47 -15.56 -8.18 3.56
CA LYS A 47 -16.74 -7.31 3.52
C LYS A 47 -16.68 -6.38 2.31
N LYS A 48 -17.83 -6.21 1.63
CA LYS A 48 -17.98 -5.32 0.47
C LYS A 48 -17.64 -3.87 0.82
N ASN A 49 -18.19 -3.38 1.93
CA ASN A 49 -18.04 -1.98 2.34
C ASN A 49 -17.02 -1.86 3.49
N LYS A 50 -15.90 -1.21 3.18
CA LYS A 50 -14.85 -0.88 4.15
C LYS A 50 -14.84 0.64 4.42
N PRO A 51 -14.53 1.06 5.66
CA PRO A 51 -14.38 2.48 5.98
C PRO A 51 -13.25 3.12 5.15
N LEU A 52 -13.34 4.44 4.93
CA LEU A 52 -12.44 5.21 4.07
C LEU A 52 -10.96 5.05 4.46
N ASP A 53 -10.66 4.97 5.75
CA ASP A 53 -9.28 4.88 6.28
C ASP A 53 -8.57 3.56 5.98
N LEU A 54 -9.34 2.51 5.71
CA LEU A 54 -8.83 1.18 5.37
C LEU A 54 -8.72 0.97 3.86
N ARG A 55 -9.25 1.89 3.05
CA ARG A 55 -9.16 1.81 1.58
C ARG A 55 -7.72 2.08 1.12
N PRO A 56 -7.30 1.47 -0.02
CA PRO A 56 -6.06 1.86 -0.67
C PRO A 56 -6.06 3.36 -0.97
N LYS A 57 -4.95 4.04 -0.69
CA LYS A 57 -4.78 5.46 -1.04
C LYS A 57 -4.37 5.55 -2.51
N LYS A 58 -5.35 5.78 -3.38
CA LYS A 58 -5.17 6.01 -4.83
C LYS A 58 -5.81 7.34 -5.21
N THR A 59 -5.48 7.86 -6.39
CA THR A 59 -6.15 9.06 -6.92
C THR A 59 -7.60 8.74 -7.30
N ARG A 60 -8.47 9.76 -7.30
CA ARG A 60 -9.87 9.61 -7.70
C ARG A 60 -10.01 9.07 -9.13
N ALA A 61 -9.16 9.53 -10.05
CA ALA A 61 -9.11 9.02 -11.43
C ALA A 61 -8.89 7.49 -11.47
N MET A 62 -7.92 6.98 -10.70
CA MET A 62 -7.66 5.53 -10.61
C MET A 62 -8.79 4.73 -9.97
N HIS A 63 -9.64 5.35 -9.13
CA HIS A 63 -10.82 4.68 -8.57
C HIS A 63 -11.97 4.56 -9.56
N HIS A 64 -12.05 5.45 -10.55
CA HIS A 64 -13.06 5.45 -11.59
C HIS A 64 -12.64 4.68 -12.85
N TRP A 65 -11.34 4.38 -13.01
CA TRP A 65 -10.88 3.51 -14.09
C TRP A 65 -11.47 2.10 -13.98
N LEU A 66 -11.65 1.48 -15.14
CA LEU A 66 -12.10 0.11 -15.24
C LEU A 66 -11.09 -0.84 -14.58
N THR A 67 -11.60 -1.91 -14.01
CA THR A 67 -10.74 -2.99 -13.54
C THR A 67 -10.19 -3.76 -14.74
N LYS A 68 -8.97 -4.31 -14.63
CA LYS A 68 -8.37 -5.14 -15.68
C LYS A 68 -9.26 -6.30 -16.14
N HIS A 69 -10.12 -6.80 -15.25
CA HIS A 69 -11.10 -7.82 -15.58
C HIS A 69 -12.17 -7.26 -16.53
N GLU A 70 -12.76 -6.11 -16.19
CA GLU A 70 -13.76 -5.44 -17.02
C GLU A 70 -13.18 -5.03 -18.38
N GLU A 71 -11.96 -4.49 -18.42
CA GLU A 71 -11.26 -4.17 -19.66
C GLU A 71 -11.03 -5.40 -20.56
N LYS A 72 -10.83 -6.57 -19.94
CA LYS A 72 -10.59 -7.83 -20.65
C LYS A 72 -11.89 -8.55 -21.04
N LEU A 73 -13.06 -8.11 -20.57
CA LEU A 73 -14.32 -8.76 -20.93
C LEU A 73 -14.55 -8.65 -22.44
N LYS A 74 -14.58 -9.81 -23.11
CA LYS A 74 -14.86 -9.94 -24.54
C LYS A 74 -16.16 -10.68 -24.74
N THR A 75 -16.93 -10.24 -25.75
CA THR A 75 -18.13 -10.95 -26.17
C THR A 75 -17.78 -12.36 -26.67
N LYS A 76 -18.70 -13.33 -26.51
CA LYS A 76 -18.49 -14.70 -27.01
C LYS A 76 -18.18 -14.73 -28.51
N LYS A 77 -18.76 -13.81 -29.29
CA LYS A 77 -18.49 -13.61 -30.72
C LYS A 77 -17.04 -13.21 -30.96
N GLN A 78 -16.53 -12.22 -30.22
CA GLN A 78 -15.14 -11.78 -30.34
C GLN A 78 -14.16 -12.87 -29.91
N GLN A 79 -14.44 -13.60 -28.82
CA GLN A 79 -13.62 -14.73 -28.39
C GLN A 79 -13.53 -15.83 -29.46
N ARG A 80 -14.66 -16.15 -30.12
CA ARG A 80 -14.68 -17.11 -31.24
C ARG A 80 -13.86 -16.59 -32.42
N LYS A 81 -14.01 -15.30 -32.77
CA LYS A 81 -13.26 -14.67 -33.86
C LYS A 81 -11.75 -14.72 -33.60
N GLU A 82 -11.30 -14.35 -32.41
CA GLU A 82 -9.88 -14.38 -32.03
C GLU A 82 -9.30 -15.79 -32.01
N ARG A 83 -10.10 -16.79 -31.64
CA ARG A 83 -9.69 -18.20 -31.68
C ARG A 83 -9.55 -18.71 -33.12
N LEU A 84 -10.50 -18.36 -33.99
CA LEU A 84 -10.51 -18.79 -35.38
C LEU A 84 -9.46 -18.07 -36.23
N TYR A 85 -9.28 -16.78 -36.02
CA TYR A 85 -8.41 -15.91 -36.80
C TYR A 85 -7.29 -15.36 -35.92
N LEU A 86 -6.41 -16.25 -35.49
CA LEU A 86 -5.20 -15.86 -34.79
C LEU A 86 -4.25 -15.21 -35.81
N LEU A 87 -3.76 -14.00 -35.52
CA LEU A 87 -2.74 -13.36 -36.34
C LEU A 87 -1.44 -14.16 -36.23
N PRO A 88 -1.01 -14.88 -37.28
CA PRO A 88 0.23 -15.62 -37.25
C PRO A 88 1.38 -14.62 -37.23
N LYS A 89 2.42 -14.91 -36.43
CA LYS A 89 3.69 -14.19 -36.56
C LYS A 89 4.44 -14.80 -37.75
N TYR A 90 4.55 -14.06 -38.84
CA TYR A 90 5.36 -14.44 -39.99
C TYR A 90 6.56 -13.49 -40.13
N THR A 91 7.65 -14.02 -40.64
CA THR A 91 8.81 -13.24 -41.08
C THR A 91 8.91 -13.34 -42.60
N VAL A 92 9.14 -12.22 -43.26
CA VAL A 92 9.38 -12.21 -44.70
C VAL A 92 10.87 -12.47 -44.91
N LYS A 93 11.22 -13.51 -45.67
CA LYS A 93 12.60 -13.70 -46.12
C LYS A 93 12.91 -12.62 -47.16
N ALA A 94 14.04 -11.95 -46.99
CA ALA A 94 14.60 -11.04 -47.99
C ALA A 94 15.06 -11.83 -49.22
#